data_AF-C4GIT2-F1
#
_entry.id   AF-C4GIT2-F1
#
_cell.length_a   1.000
_cell.length_b   1.000
_cell.length_c   1.000
_cell.angle_alpha   90.00
_cell.angle_beta   90.00
_cell.angle_gamma   90.00
#
_symmetry.space_group_name_H-M   'P 1'
#
loop_
_entity.id
_entity.type
_entity.pdbx_description
1 polymer ?
#
loop_
_entity_poly.entity_id
_entity_poly.type
_entity_poly.pdbx_seq_one_letter_code
_entity_poly.pdbx_strand_id
1 'polypeptide(L)'
;MCAFFASLLFPQFQAAFAPRVSIRNRQPENTLTPFSGRLMKHPNPNISLTLYTLLMLLIPIGFWATGYTWTLAQSSQTPELNRALILLTETGGSQPYAIGFAIVFTLILAYFVRKQYRPLTVIAVCICAVVGTQAIKTGAKTLFQEPRPYVVQLAQQQHITPAGFYAMKKPQKRALIAQTAHTPDEQILADYQQSELGYSFPSGHTTFSVAWLLLVVGFTQNWRNPARLIARVLVAAWAASVLYSRVKLGAHFPVDLFAATLMVWAWVIGIFRYALPYWHSRFGQPKHA
;
A
#
# COMPACT_ATOMS: atom_id res chain seq x y z
N MET A 1 12.72 -2.28 90.30
CA MET A 1 12.54 -1.23 89.27
C MET A 1 12.01 -1.92 88.01
N CYS A 2 10.72 -2.27 87.99
CA CYS A 2 9.60 -1.47 87.46
C CYS A 2 9.62 -1.52 85.92
N ALA A 3 8.87 -2.35 85.21
CA ALA A 3 7.53 -2.87 85.47
C ALA A 3 7.40 -4.35 85.08
N PHE A 4 7.51 -5.22 86.09
CA PHE A 4 6.95 -6.58 86.11
C PHE A 4 5.68 -6.60 86.99
N PHE A 5 5.03 -5.44 87.14
CA PHE A 5 3.90 -5.17 88.02
C PHE A 5 2.88 -4.30 87.27
N ALA A 6 2.13 -4.90 86.34
CA ALA A 6 0.92 -4.31 85.78
C ALA A 6 -0.03 -5.39 85.22
N SER A 7 0.03 -6.62 85.75
CA SER A 7 -0.88 -7.73 85.43
C SER A 7 -1.90 -7.95 86.56
N LEU A 8 -2.42 -6.86 87.10
CA LEU A 8 -3.50 -6.83 88.09
C LEU A 8 -4.35 -5.60 87.80
N LEU A 9 -5.42 -5.80 87.02
CA LEU A 9 -6.70 -5.07 87.04
C LEU A 9 -7.47 -5.45 85.76
N PHE A 10 -8.28 -6.50 85.89
CA PHE A 10 -9.39 -6.94 85.02
C PHE A 10 -9.98 -5.82 84.14
N PRO A 11 -10.39 -6.11 82.88
CA PRO A 11 -11.68 -6.79 82.74
C PRO A 11 -11.81 -7.78 81.58
N GLN A 12 -12.58 -8.81 81.91
CA GLN A 12 -13.30 -9.72 81.05
C GLN A 12 -13.89 -8.98 79.84
N PHE A 13 -13.58 -9.43 78.62
CA PHE A 13 -14.39 -9.39 77.39
C PHE A 13 -13.48 -9.54 76.15
N GLN A 14 -12.90 -10.73 75.97
CA GLN A 14 -12.41 -11.15 74.64
C GLN A 14 -12.76 -12.63 74.43
N ALA A 15 -14.06 -12.89 74.31
CA ALA A 15 -14.61 -14.14 73.80
C ALA A 15 -15.51 -13.82 72.60
N ALA A 16 -14.91 -13.49 71.47
CA ALA A 16 -15.51 -13.56 70.15
C ALA A 16 -14.44 -13.15 69.14
N PHE A 17 -13.70 -14.11 68.58
CA PHE A 17 -13.07 -14.06 67.25
C PHE A 17 -12.06 -15.22 67.15
N ALA A 18 -12.59 -16.44 67.04
CA ALA A 18 -11.84 -17.55 66.46
C ALA A 18 -12.27 -17.69 64.99
N PRO A 19 -11.40 -17.44 64.00
CA PRO A 19 -11.77 -17.66 62.60
C PRO A 19 -11.80 -19.16 62.30
N ARG A 20 -12.98 -19.64 61.89
CA ARG A 20 -13.21 -20.99 61.35
C ARG A 20 -12.44 -21.15 60.03
N VAL A 21 -11.36 -21.93 60.03
CA VAL A 21 -10.69 -22.33 58.79
C VAL A 21 -11.50 -23.46 58.13
N SER A 22 -12.25 -23.12 57.09
CA SER A 22 -12.91 -24.09 56.20
C SER A 22 -11.94 -24.44 55.07
N ILE A 23 -11.36 -25.64 55.13
CA ILE A 23 -10.56 -26.19 54.02
C ILE A 23 -11.54 -26.65 52.93
N ARG A 24 -11.80 -25.75 51.97
CA ARG A 24 -12.51 -26.09 50.73
C ARG A 24 -11.48 -26.59 49.73
N ASN A 25 -11.46 -27.90 49.47
CA ASN A 25 -10.71 -28.51 48.36
C ASN A 25 -11.11 -27.82 47.04
N ARG A 26 -10.27 -26.90 46.53
CA ARG A 26 -10.35 -26.46 45.13
C ARG A 26 -9.48 -27.39 44.31
N GLN A 27 -10.13 -28.26 43.55
CA GLN A 27 -9.53 -28.85 42.35
C GLN A 27 -9.10 -27.70 41.42
N PRO A 28 -7.94 -27.76 40.75
CA PRO A 28 -7.60 -26.80 39.73
C PRO A 28 -8.55 -27.01 38.54
N GLU A 29 -9.53 -26.11 38.36
CA GLU A 29 -10.29 -26.02 37.13
C GLU A 29 -9.33 -25.66 36.00
N ASN A 30 -8.78 -26.69 35.36
CA ASN A 30 -8.07 -26.59 34.10
C ASN A 30 -9.13 -26.54 32.98
N THR A 31 -10.00 -25.54 33.01
CA THR A 31 -10.93 -25.24 31.93
C THR A 31 -10.23 -24.27 30.98
N LEU A 32 -9.41 -24.84 30.09
CA LEU A 32 -9.22 -24.27 28.77
C LEU A 32 -10.61 -24.24 28.12
N THR A 33 -11.35 -23.15 28.36
CA THR A 33 -12.51 -22.84 27.57
C THR A 33 -12.02 -22.76 26.12
N PRO A 34 -12.56 -23.58 25.20
CA PRO A 34 -12.22 -23.41 23.81
C PRO A 34 -12.64 -22.00 23.45
N PHE A 35 -11.72 -21.24 22.84
CA PHE A 35 -11.98 -19.92 22.32
C PHE A 35 -13.09 -20.04 21.26
N SER A 36 -14.35 -20.08 21.72
CA SER A 36 -15.55 -19.92 20.91
C SER A 36 -15.68 -18.43 20.59
N GLY A 37 -14.62 -17.87 19.99
CA GLY A 37 -14.75 -16.68 19.21
C GLY A 37 -15.72 -17.04 18.10
N ARG A 38 -16.94 -16.51 18.17
CA ARG A 38 -17.86 -16.45 17.04
C ARG A 38 -17.06 -15.78 15.91
N LEU A 39 -16.44 -16.61 15.08
CA LEU A 39 -15.62 -16.18 13.95
C LEU A 39 -16.61 -15.46 13.05
N MET A 40 -16.71 -14.13 13.15
CA MET A 40 -17.37 -13.37 12.11
C MET A 40 -16.66 -13.78 10.83
N LYS A 41 -17.36 -14.51 9.96
CA LYS A 41 -16.84 -14.87 8.63
C LYS A 41 -16.65 -13.55 7.89
N HIS A 42 -15.47 -12.97 8.04
CA HIS A 42 -15.06 -11.85 7.21
C HIS A 42 -15.13 -12.38 5.77
N PRO A 43 -15.90 -11.74 4.88
CA PRO A 43 -15.99 -12.18 3.49
C PRO A 43 -14.57 -12.26 2.93
N ASN A 44 -14.22 -13.41 2.36
CA ASN A 44 -12.90 -13.64 1.80
C ASN A 44 -12.66 -12.63 0.65
N PRO A 45 -11.75 -11.65 0.81
CA PRO A 45 -11.58 -10.61 -0.19
C PRO A 45 -10.89 -11.10 -1.46
N ASN A 46 -10.34 -12.33 -1.47
CA ASN A 46 -9.47 -12.84 -2.55
C ASN A 46 -10.13 -12.77 -3.93
N ILE A 47 -11.43 -13.05 -4.03
CA ILE A 47 -12.16 -12.96 -5.31
C ILE A 47 -12.18 -11.51 -5.78
N SER A 48 -12.62 -10.58 -4.93
CA SER A 48 -12.64 -9.15 -5.25
C SER A 48 -11.25 -8.61 -5.58
N LEU A 49 -10.23 -8.96 -4.78
CA LEU A 49 -8.84 -8.57 -5.04
C LEU A 49 -8.40 -9.02 -6.43
N THR A 50 -8.68 -10.28 -6.77
CA THR A 50 -8.32 -10.84 -8.08
C THR A 50 -9.08 -10.18 -9.21
N LEU A 51 -10.39 -9.92 -9.06
CA LEU A 51 -11.18 -9.23 -10.09
C LEU A 51 -10.69 -7.81 -10.37
N TYR A 52 -10.36 -7.03 -9.32
CA TYR A 52 -9.81 -5.69 -9.50
C TYR A 52 -8.38 -5.73 -10.05
N THR A 53 -7.58 -6.74 -9.72
CA THR A 53 -6.28 -6.97 -10.38
C THR A 53 -6.47 -7.25 -11.87
N LEU A 54 -7.35 -8.16 -12.26
CA LEU A 54 -7.65 -8.46 -13.66
C LEU A 54 -8.14 -7.21 -14.41
N LEU A 55 -8.98 -6.39 -13.77
CA LEU A 55 -9.40 -5.09 -14.30
C LEU A 55 -8.21 -4.16 -14.57
N MET A 56 -7.23 -4.08 -13.66
CA MET A 56 -6.03 -3.28 -13.87
C MET A 56 -5.14 -3.85 -14.99
N LEU A 57 -5.07 -5.17 -15.14
CA LEU A 57 -4.31 -5.82 -16.21
C LEU A 57 -4.88 -5.53 -17.61
N LEU A 58 -6.15 -5.13 -17.72
CA LEU A 58 -6.71 -4.70 -19.01
C LEU A 58 -5.96 -3.50 -19.60
N ILE A 59 -5.34 -2.65 -18.77
CA ILE A 59 -4.58 -1.49 -19.24
C ILE A 59 -3.33 -1.91 -20.02
N PRO A 60 -2.35 -2.63 -19.44
CA PRO A 60 -1.18 -3.08 -20.21
C PRO A 60 -1.57 -4.04 -21.35
N ILE A 61 -2.58 -4.90 -21.17
CA ILE A 61 -3.08 -5.78 -22.24
C ILE A 61 -3.65 -4.95 -23.40
N GLY A 62 -4.39 -3.87 -23.12
CA GLY A 62 -4.91 -2.97 -24.15
C GLY A 62 -3.80 -2.29 -24.97
N PHE A 63 -2.71 -1.86 -24.32
CA PHE A 63 -1.56 -1.32 -25.04
C PHE A 63 -0.87 -2.35 -25.93
N TRP A 64 -0.73 -3.60 -25.46
CA TRP A 64 -0.22 -4.68 -26.30
C TRP A 64 -1.16 -5.01 -27.47
N ALA A 65 -2.47 -5.09 -27.22
CA ALA A 65 -3.47 -5.40 -28.25
C ALA A 65 -3.50 -4.36 -29.38
N THR A 66 -3.15 -3.11 -29.07
CA THR A 66 -3.06 -2.01 -30.04
C THR A 66 -1.68 -1.88 -30.69
N GLY A 67 -0.69 -2.67 -30.26
CA GLY A 67 0.69 -2.55 -30.73
C GLY A 67 1.33 -1.19 -30.36
N TYR A 68 0.84 -0.53 -29.30
CA TYR A 68 1.27 0.81 -28.97
C TYR A 68 2.74 0.87 -28.58
N THR A 69 3.50 1.71 -29.27
CA THR A 69 4.87 2.07 -28.92
C THR A 69 4.95 3.57 -28.65
N TRP A 70 5.53 3.95 -27.52
CA TRP A 70 5.71 5.36 -27.22
C TRP A 70 6.70 6.02 -28.19
N THR A 71 6.36 7.21 -28.67
CA THR A 71 7.27 8.04 -29.46
C THR A 71 7.16 9.51 -29.04
N LEU A 72 8.27 10.23 -29.07
CA LEU A 72 8.37 11.66 -28.81
C LEU A 72 7.49 12.44 -29.77
N ALA A 73 7.54 12.10 -31.07
CA ALA A 73 6.72 12.75 -32.10
C ALA A 73 5.21 12.68 -31.79
N GLN A 74 4.70 11.51 -31.34
CA GLN A 74 3.31 11.38 -30.92
C GLN A 74 3.03 12.15 -29.62
N SER A 75 3.97 12.13 -28.67
CA SER A 75 3.80 12.81 -27.38
C SER A 75 3.78 14.33 -27.53
N SER A 76 4.60 14.90 -28.42
CA SER A 76 4.64 16.35 -28.70
C SER A 76 3.34 16.89 -29.32
N GLN A 77 2.55 16.04 -29.97
CA GLN A 77 1.26 16.44 -30.58
C GLN A 77 0.13 16.63 -29.55
N THR A 78 0.30 16.17 -28.31
CA THR A 78 -0.77 16.22 -27.28
C THR A 78 -0.29 16.83 -25.96
N PRO A 79 0.12 18.11 -25.94
CA PRO A 79 0.73 18.73 -24.76
C PRO A 79 -0.23 18.88 -23.58
N GLU A 80 -1.50 19.21 -23.82
CA GLU A 80 -2.52 19.29 -22.76
C GLU A 80 -2.78 17.94 -22.09
N LEU A 81 -2.80 16.87 -22.89
CA LEU A 81 -2.92 15.53 -22.36
C LEU A 81 -1.68 15.19 -21.51
N ASN A 82 -0.48 15.53 -21.95
CA ASN A 82 0.74 15.30 -21.16
C ASN A 82 0.68 16.03 -19.82
N ARG A 83 0.29 17.31 -19.80
CA ARG A 83 0.10 18.09 -18.57
C ARG A 83 -0.86 17.40 -17.61
N ALA A 84 -2.03 17.00 -18.10
CA ALA A 84 -3.04 16.32 -17.29
C ALA A 84 -2.53 14.97 -16.74
N LEU A 85 -1.85 14.18 -17.57
CA LEU A 85 -1.29 12.89 -17.19
C LEU A 85 -0.12 13.02 -16.20
N ILE A 86 0.68 14.06 -16.31
CA ILE A 86 1.77 14.37 -15.36
C ILE A 86 1.16 14.75 -14.01
N LEU A 87 0.22 15.70 -13.98
CA LEU A 87 -0.46 16.09 -12.74
C LEU A 87 -1.12 14.89 -12.05
N LEU A 88 -1.77 14.04 -12.84
CA LEU A 88 -2.38 12.81 -12.35
C LEU A 88 -1.32 11.85 -11.80
N THR A 89 -0.24 11.57 -12.53
CA THR A 89 0.76 10.59 -12.09
C THR A 89 1.51 11.05 -10.85
N GLU A 90 1.65 12.35 -10.61
CA GLU A 90 2.26 12.88 -9.38
C GLU A 90 1.50 12.43 -8.12
N THR A 91 0.18 12.27 -8.21
CA THR A 91 -0.63 11.71 -7.11
C THR A 91 -0.40 10.21 -6.89
N GLY A 92 0.09 9.51 -7.91
CA GLY A 92 0.28 8.06 -7.95
C GLY A 92 1.52 7.55 -7.21
N GLY A 93 2.17 8.35 -6.37
CA GLY A 93 3.33 7.93 -5.58
C GLY A 93 4.66 8.60 -5.94
N SER A 94 4.62 9.79 -6.58
CA SER A 94 5.81 10.64 -6.71
C SER A 94 6.31 11.09 -5.34
N GLN A 95 7.62 11.15 -5.17
CA GLN A 95 8.23 11.66 -3.94
C GLN A 95 8.34 13.20 -4.04
N PRO A 96 8.04 13.95 -2.96
CA PRO A 96 7.75 13.50 -1.59
C PRO A 96 6.27 13.22 -1.27
N TYR A 97 5.34 13.46 -2.21
CA TYR A 97 3.90 13.43 -1.97
C TYR A 97 3.35 12.06 -1.55
N ALA A 98 4.01 10.97 -1.96
CA ALA A 98 3.59 9.60 -1.67
C ALA A 98 3.32 9.32 -0.19
N ILE A 99 4.11 9.90 0.73
CA ILE A 99 3.94 9.72 2.18
C ILE A 99 2.64 10.40 2.64
N GLY A 100 2.41 11.64 2.19
CA GLY A 100 1.18 12.38 2.50
C GLY A 100 -0.06 11.65 2.01
N PHE A 101 -0.05 11.17 0.76
CA PHE A 101 -1.13 10.34 0.23
C PHE A 101 -1.32 9.06 1.05
N ALA A 102 -0.24 8.34 1.38
CA ALA A 102 -0.35 7.12 2.17
C ALA A 102 -1.01 7.34 3.54
N ILE A 103 -0.66 8.44 4.21
CA ILE A 103 -1.29 8.83 5.49
C ILE A 103 -2.78 9.11 5.29
N VAL A 104 -3.12 9.96 4.33
CA VAL A 104 -4.52 10.34 4.05
C VAL A 104 -5.37 9.12 3.69
N PHE A 105 -4.90 8.29 2.76
CA PHE A 105 -5.58 7.05 2.38
C PHE A 105 -5.75 6.10 3.57
N THR A 106 -4.74 5.96 4.43
CA THR A 106 -4.84 5.13 5.65
C THR A 106 -5.92 5.64 6.58
N LEU A 107 -5.94 6.95 6.86
CA LEU A 107 -6.90 7.56 7.79
C LEU A 107 -8.33 7.48 7.26
N ILE A 108 -8.53 7.79 5.98
CA ILE A 108 -9.83 7.64 5.31
C ILE A 108 -10.29 6.19 5.39
N LEU A 109 -9.44 5.24 5.01
CA LEU A 109 -9.79 3.83 5.03
C LEU A 109 -10.13 3.35 6.44
N ALA A 110 -9.31 3.69 7.43
CA ALA A 110 -9.54 3.36 8.83
C ALA A 110 -10.88 3.93 9.34
N TYR A 111 -11.24 5.16 8.94
CA TYR A 111 -12.54 5.75 9.24
C TYR A 111 -13.70 4.99 8.57
N PHE A 112 -13.59 4.69 7.28
CA PHE A 112 -14.63 3.99 6.51
C PHE A 112 -14.96 2.59 7.04
N VAL A 113 -13.98 1.92 7.65
CA VAL A 113 -14.11 0.55 8.15
C VAL A 113 -14.06 0.44 9.68
N ARG A 114 -14.09 1.55 10.42
CA ARG A 114 -14.02 1.60 11.90
C ARG A 114 -15.05 0.76 12.65
N LYS A 115 -16.20 0.48 12.01
CA LYS A 115 -17.27 -0.38 12.55
C LYS A 115 -16.95 -1.88 12.42
N GLN A 116 -16.02 -2.25 11.54
CA GLN A 116 -15.66 -3.64 11.24
C GLN A 116 -14.26 -4.00 11.75
N TYR A 117 -13.34 -3.04 11.74
CA TYR A 117 -11.95 -3.23 12.17
C TYR A 117 -11.54 -2.09 13.10
N ARG A 118 -10.69 -2.39 14.08
CA ARG A 118 -10.04 -1.33 14.87
C ARG A 118 -9.08 -0.54 13.96
N PRO A 119 -9.00 0.79 14.12
CA PRO A 119 -8.10 1.63 13.32
C PRO A 119 -6.64 1.16 13.35
N LEU A 120 -6.15 0.70 14.49
CA LEU A 120 -4.80 0.14 14.63
C LEU A 120 -4.54 -1.06 13.72
N THR A 121 -5.52 -1.94 13.53
CA THR A 121 -5.42 -3.08 12.60
C THR A 121 -5.24 -2.58 11.16
N VAL A 122 -6.04 -1.60 10.75
CA VAL A 122 -5.97 -1.02 9.40
C VAL A 122 -4.63 -0.33 9.17
N ILE A 123 -4.18 0.48 10.14
CA ILE A 123 -2.88 1.17 10.09
C ILE A 123 -1.73 0.16 9.96
N ALA A 124 -1.71 -0.89 10.79
CA ALA A 124 -0.66 -1.91 10.75
C ALA A 124 -0.61 -2.64 9.39
N VAL A 125 -1.78 -2.99 8.85
CA VAL A 125 -1.89 -3.61 7.52
C VAL A 125 -1.42 -2.67 6.41
N CYS A 126 -1.82 -1.40 6.43
CA CYS A 126 -1.38 -0.41 5.44
C CYS A 126 0.14 -0.19 5.49
N ILE A 127 0.72 -0.08 6.69
CA ILE A 127 2.18 0.04 6.86
C ILE A 127 2.88 -1.19 6.29
N CYS A 128 2.40 -2.39 6.63
CA CYS A 128 2.96 -3.64 6.13
C CYS A 128 2.90 -3.71 4.59
N ALA A 129 1.78 -3.31 4.00
CA ALA A 129 1.61 -3.27 2.55
C ALA A 129 2.60 -2.31 1.89
N VAL A 130 2.69 -1.08 2.37
CA VAL A 130 3.57 -0.04 1.80
C VAL A 130 5.05 -0.39 1.98
N VAL A 131 5.46 -0.76 3.20
CA VAL A 131 6.86 -1.11 3.50
C VAL A 131 7.28 -2.36 2.74
N GLY A 132 6.43 -3.39 2.73
CA GLY A 132 6.71 -4.62 2.00
C GLY A 132 6.83 -4.39 0.48
N THR A 133 5.94 -3.59 -0.10
CA THR A 133 6.01 -3.24 -1.53
C THR A 133 7.30 -2.50 -1.86
N GLN A 134 7.76 -1.60 -0.98
CA GLN A 134 9.01 -0.86 -1.16
C GLN A 134 10.24 -1.78 -1.05
N ALA A 135 10.21 -2.76 -0.13
CA ALA A 135 11.27 -3.76 -0.01
C ALA A 135 11.36 -4.62 -1.28
N ILE A 136 10.23 -5.16 -1.74
CA ILE A 136 10.17 -5.98 -2.97
C ILE A 136 10.65 -5.17 -4.18
N LYS A 137 10.17 -3.92 -4.33
CA LYS A 137 10.60 -3.01 -5.39
C LYS A 137 12.11 -2.76 -5.38
N THR A 138 12.68 -2.55 -4.19
CA THR A 138 14.12 -2.29 -4.05
C THR A 138 14.93 -3.51 -4.49
N GLY A 139 14.50 -4.72 -4.11
CA GLY A 139 15.12 -5.96 -4.58
C GLY A 139 14.93 -6.20 -6.07
N ALA A 140 13.76 -5.91 -6.64
CA ALA A 140 13.54 -6.06 -8.08
C ALA A 140 14.44 -5.12 -8.90
N LYS A 141 14.68 -3.89 -8.41
CA LYS A 141 15.57 -2.93 -9.08
C LYS A 141 17.03 -3.35 -9.13
N THR A 142 17.48 -4.27 -8.27
CA THR A 142 18.86 -4.78 -8.34
C THR A 142 19.01 -5.92 -9.33
N LEU A 143 17.90 -6.57 -9.70
CA LEU A 143 17.88 -7.73 -10.60
C LEU A 143 17.62 -7.34 -12.06
N PHE A 144 16.87 -6.26 -12.30
CA PHE A 144 16.42 -5.87 -13.65
C PHE A 144 16.95 -4.50 -14.06
N GLN A 145 17.61 -4.45 -15.21
CA GLN A 145 18.21 -3.23 -15.79
C GLN A 145 17.58 -2.89 -17.15
N GLU A 146 16.25 -2.79 -17.17
CA GLU A 146 15.52 -2.52 -18.42
C GLU A 146 15.45 -1.01 -18.71
N PRO A 147 15.83 -0.56 -19.92
CA PRO A 147 15.76 0.85 -20.29
C PRO A 147 14.31 1.32 -20.40
N ARG A 148 14.05 2.61 -20.16
CA ARG A 148 12.71 3.18 -20.34
C ARG A 148 12.40 3.43 -21.82
N PRO A 149 11.12 3.43 -22.24
CA PRO A 149 10.73 3.74 -23.62
C PRO A 149 11.33 5.07 -24.13
N TYR A 150 11.28 6.13 -23.33
CA TYR A 150 11.86 7.41 -23.73
C TYR A 150 13.38 7.37 -23.91
N VAL A 151 14.08 6.56 -23.10
CA VAL A 151 15.53 6.40 -23.20
C VAL A 151 15.91 5.65 -24.47
N VAL A 152 15.14 4.64 -24.86
CA VAL A 152 15.38 3.89 -26.11
C VAL A 152 15.32 4.83 -27.31
N GLN A 153 14.30 5.68 -27.37
CA GLN A 153 14.16 6.62 -28.48
C GLN A 153 15.20 7.76 -28.43
N LEU A 154 15.46 8.31 -27.25
CA LEU A 154 16.50 9.33 -27.05
C LEU A 154 17.86 8.80 -27.50
N ALA A 155 18.20 7.58 -27.11
CA ALA A 155 19.46 6.94 -27.47
C ALA A 155 19.60 6.80 -28.98
N GLN A 156 18.52 6.38 -29.66
CA GLN A 156 18.49 6.30 -31.12
C GLN A 156 18.69 7.66 -31.79
N GLN A 157 18.04 8.72 -31.30
CA GLN A 157 18.16 10.08 -31.85
C GLN A 157 19.55 10.70 -31.65
N GLN A 158 20.19 10.40 -30.52
CA GLN A 158 21.49 10.95 -30.14
C GLN A 158 22.66 10.04 -30.56
N HIS A 159 22.39 8.98 -31.33
CA HIS A 159 23.37 7.98 -31.76
C HIS A 159 24.20 7.38 -30.61
N ILE A 160 23.58 7.20 -29.43
CA ILE A 160 24.16 6.52 -28.27
C ILE A 160 23.43 5.21 -28.01
N THR A 161 23.98 4.38 -27.11
CA THR A 161 23.28 3.18 -26.64
C THR A 161 22.49 3.48 -25.35
N PRO A 162 21.39 2.76 -25.07
CA PRO A 162 20.70 2.87 -23.78
C PRO A 162 21.63 2.59 -22.58
N ALA A 163 22.53 1.61 -22.71
CA ALA A 163 23.56 1.35 -21.70
C ALA A 163 24.49 2.56 -21.49
N GLY A 164 24.88 3.22 -22.58
CA GLY A 164 25.64 4.48 -22.54
C GLY A 164 24.91 5.57 -21.77
N PHE A 165 23.59 5.75 -22.00
CA PHE A 165 22.78 6.67 -21.21
C PHE A 165 22.83 6.33 -19.72
N TYR A 166 22.63 5.05 -19.35
CA TYR A 166 22.61 4.65 -17.93
C TYR A 166 23.96 4.75 -17.22
N ALA A 167 25.08 4.65 -17.96
CA ALA A 167 26.43 4.86 -17.44
C ALA A 167 26.75 6.33 -17.10
N MET A 168 26.00 7.30 -17.67
CA MET A 168 26.21 8.73 -17.42
C MET A 168 25.86 9.14 -15.99
N LYS A 169 26.51 10.21 -15.51
CA LYS A 169 26.13 10.86 -14.24
C LYS A 169 24.76 11.54 -14.37
N LYS A 170 24.02 11.66 -13.27
CA LYS A 170 22.68 12.29 -13.25
C LYS A 170 22.61 13.67 -13.94
N PRO A 171 23.58 14.59 -13.74
CA PRO A 171 23.55 15.89 -14.43
C PRO A 171 23.64 15.77 -15.96
N GLN A 172 24.46 14.84 -16.47
CA GLN A 172 24.61 14.59 -17.90
C GLN A 172 23.33 14.00 -18.51
N LYS A 173 22.70 13.04 -17.81
CA LYS A 173 21.40 12.49 -18.21
C LYS A 173 20.34 13.60 -18.35
N ARG A 174 20.28 14.49 -17.37
CA ARG A 174 19.33 15.61 -17.37
C ARG A 174 19.58 16.58 -18.52
N ALA A 175 20.84 16.95 -18.75
CA ALA A 175 21.21 17.82 -19.87
C ALA A 175 20.84 17.19 -21.22
N LEU A 176 21.04 15.88 -21.39
CA LEU A 176 20.69 15.19 -22.63
C LEU A 176 19.17 15.16 -22.85
N ILE A 177 18.37 14.92 -21.80
CA ILE A 177 16.91 14.96 -21.90
C ILE A 177 16.43 16.41 -22.17
N ALA A 178 17.03 17.42 -21.54
CA ALA A 178 16.64 18.81 -21.74
C ALA A 178 16.82 19.26 -23.20
N GLN A 179 17.78 18.67 -23.94
CA GLN A 179 18.00 18.96 -25.35
C GLN A 179 16.90 18.43 -26.29
N THR A 180 16.00 17.56 -25.81
CA THR A 180 14.88 17.05 -26.63
C THR A 180 13.70 18.02 -26.72
N ALA A 181 13.68 19.06 -25.90
CA ALA A 181 12.60 20.05 -25.88
C ALA A 181 13.00 21.28 -26.69
N HIS A 182 12.18 21.64 -27.68
CA HIS A 182 12.36 22.84 -28.49
C HIS A 182 11.25 23.88 -28.24
N THR A 183 10.19 23.47 -27.55
CA THR A 183 9.04 24.32 -27.19
C THR A 183 8.75 24.25 -25.69
N PRO A 184 8.08 25.27 -25.11
CA PRO A 184 7.66 25.23 -23.71
C PRO A 184 6.78 24.01 -23.36
N ASP A 185 6.00 23.53 -24.32
CA ASP A 185 5.13 22.37 -24.14
C ASP A 185 5.92 21.05 -24.06
N GLU A 186 6.95 20.90 -24.88
CA GLU A 186 7.88 19.76 -24.81
C GLU A 186 8.75 19.80 -23.54
N GLN A 187 9.05 21.00 -23.04
CA GLN A 187 9.83 21.19 -21.82
C GLN A 187 9.16 20.53 -20.62
N ILE A 188 7.83 20.57 -20.51
CA ILE A 188 7.09 19.95 -19.40
C ILE A 188 7.31 18.43 -19.37
N LEU A 189 7.27 17.79 -20.54
CA LEU A 189 7.51 16.36 -20.66
C LEU A 189 8.98 16.02 -20.37
N ALA A 190 9.92 16.83 -20.88
CA ALA A 190 11.33 16.68 -20.61
C ALA A 190 11.64 16.82 -19.12
N ASP A 191 11.06 17.80 -18.43
CA ASP A 191 11.21 18.02 -16.98
C ASP A 191 10.69 16.82 -16.18
N TYR A 192 9.54 16.29 -16.57
CA TYR A 192 9.02 15.05 -16.00
C TYR A 192 10.00 13.88 -16.22
N GLN A 193 10.52 13.68 -17.43
CA GLN A 193 11.49 12.61 -17.73
C GLN A 193 12.81 12.79 -16.96
N GLN A 194 13.26 14.02 -16.75
CA GLN A 194 14.45 14.35 -15.93
C GLN A 194 14.28 13.99 -14.45
N SER A 195 13.05 13.82 -13.96
CA SER A 195 12.76 13.30 -12.63
C SER A 195 12.79 11.76 -12.57
N GLU A 196 12.69 11.08 -13.72
CA GLU A 196 12.53 9.64 -13.88
C GLU A 196 13.77 8.96 -14.51
N LEU A 197 14.95 9.21 -13.93
CA LEU A 197 16.25 8.80 -14.51
C LEU A 197 16.65 7.33 -14.29
N GLY A 198 15.90 6.58 -13.47
CA GLY A 198 16.22 5.18 -13.15
C GLY A 198 15.81 4.19 -14.25
N TYR A 199 16.18 2.92 -14.09
CA TYR A 199 15.63 1.83 -14.91
C TYR A 199 14.11 1.73 -14.78
N SER A 200 13.48 1.13 -15.79
CA SER A 200 12.04 1.05 -15.93
C SER A 200 11.41 0.12 -14.89
N PHE A 201 11.97 -1.07 -14.70
CA PHE A 201 11.34 -2.09 -13.86
C PHE A 201 11.72 -2.00 -12.38
N PRO A 202 10.79 -2.23 -11.43
CA PRO A 202 9.34 -2.16 -11.56
C PRO A 202 8.81 -0.73 -11.36
N SER A 203 7.61 -0.46 -11.89
CA SER A 203 6.99 0.86 -11.83
C SER A 203 6.52 1.23 -10.41
N GLY A 204 7.16 2.24 -9.81
CA GLY A 204 6.81 2.73 -8.48
C GLY A 204 5.37 3.23 -8.38
N HIS A 205 4.94 4.05 -9.33
CA HIS A 205 3.59 4.62 -9.36
C HIS A 205 2.51 3.56 -9.54
N THR A 206 2.77 2.58 -10.41
CA THR A 206 1.90 1.41 -10.58
C THR A 206 1.79 0.63 -9.28
N THR A 207 2.93 0.32 -8.64
CA THR A 207 2.90 -0.45 -7.38
C THR A 207 2.12 0.27 -6.28
N PHE A 208 2.30 1.59 -6.15
CA PHE A 208 1.62 2.40 -5.14
C PHE A 208 0.11 2.49 -5.38
N SER A 209 -0.30 2.87 -6.60
CA SER A 209 -1.71 3.04 -6.95
C SER A 209 -2.49 1.72 -6.87
N VAL A 210 -1.92 0.62 -7.38
CA VAL A 210 -2.53 -0.71 -7.29
C VAL A 210 -2.59 -1.19 -5.85
N ALA A 211 -1.56 -0.97 -5.03
CA ALA A 211 -1.59 -1.39 -3.62
C ALA A 211 -2.72 -0.68 -2.86
N TRP A 212 -2.90 0.62 -3.08
CA TRP A 212 -3.99 1.38 -2.47
C TRP A 212 -5.37 0.93 -2.96
N LEU A 213 -5.52 0.66 -4.26
CA LEU A 213 -6.74 0.07 -4.80
C LEU A 213 -7.06 -1.25 -4.10
N LEU A 214 -6.11 -2.17 -4.01
CA LEU A 214 -6.32 -3.48 -3.42
C LEU A 214 -6.56 -3.42 -1.91
N LEU A 215 -5.92 -2.50 -1.19
CA LEU A 215 -6.22 -2.23 0.22
C LEU A 215 -7.66 -1.75 0.40
N VAL A 216 -8.09 -0.75 -0.37
CA VAL A 216 -9.46 -0.23 -0.33
C VAL A 216 -10.45 -1.34 -0.64
N VAL A 217 -10.25 -2.08 -1.74
CA VAL A 217 -11.11 -3.22 -2.11
C VAL A 217 -11.15 -4.24 -0.98
N GLY A 218 -10.00 -4.73 -0.50
CA GLY A 218 -9.91 -5.79 0.49
C GLY A 218 -10.59 -5.45 1.83
N PHE A 219 -10.53 -4.20 2.27
CA PHE A 219 -11.19 -3.76 3.51
C PHE A 219 -12.68 -3.43 3.33
N THR A 220 -13.15 -3.14 2.12
CA THR A 220 -14.51 -2.63 1.87
C THR A 220 -15.46 -3.63 1.19
N GLN A 221 -15.32 -4.93 1.50
CA GLN A 221 -16.10 -6.04 0.92
C GLN A 221 -17.64 -6.00 1.17
N ASN A 222 -18.15 -5.03 1.91
CA ASN A 222 -19.60 -4.90 2.11
C ASN A 222 -20.25 -4.17 0.92
N TRP A 223 -20.71 -4.95 -0.07
CA TRP A 223 -21.32 -4.47 -1.31
C TRP A 223 -22.64 -3.70 -1.13
N ARG A 224 -23.31 -3.86 0.01
CA ARG A 224 -24.57 -3.15 0.30
C ARG A 224 -24.39 -1.70 0.70
N ASN A 225 -23.15 -1.27 0.99
CA ASN A 225 -22.87 0.11 1.34
C ASN A 225 -22.47 0.90 0.07
N PRO A 226 -23.32 1.83 -0.42
CA PRO A 226 -23.06 2.55 -1.67
C PRO A 226 -21.80 3.42 -1.58
N ALA A 227 -21.51 4.02 -0.43
CA ALA A 227 -20.30 4.83 -0.25
C ALA A 227 -19.01 4.00 -0.42
N ARG A 228 -19.02 2.72 -0.01
CA ARG A 228 -17.89 1.80 -0.21
C ARG A 228 -17.75 1.34 -1.65
N LEU A 229 -18.86 1.20 -2.38
CA LEU A 229 -18.80 0.93 -3.82
C LEU A 229 -18.22 2.13 -4.58
N ILE A 230 -18.72 3.33 -4.30
CA ILE A 230 -18.22 4.57 -4.91
C ILE A 230 -16.72 4.73 -4.65
N ALA A 231 -16.27 4.54 -3.41
CA ALA A 231 -14.84 4.61 -3.07
C ALA A 231 -14.00 3.62 -3.91
N ARG A 232 -14.44 2.37 -4.07
CA ARG A 232 -13.74 1.38 -4.91
C ARG A 232 -13.69 1.79 -6.38
N VAL A 233 -14.78 2.32 -6.93
CA VAL A 233 -14.84 2.78 -8.32
C VAL A 233 -13.93 3.97 -8.54
N LEU A 234 -13.95 4.97 -7.66
CA LEU A 234 -13.11 6.15 -7.76
C LEU A 234 -11.62 5.80 -7.69
N VAL A 235 -11.23 4.95 -6.73
CA VAL A 235 -9.84 4.52 -6.58
C VAL A 235 -9.42 3.62 -7.74
N ALA A 236 -10.31 2.78 -8.28
CA ALA A 236 -10.02 1.97 -9.47
C ALA A 236 -9.81 2.83 -10.71
N ALA A 237 -10.67 3.83 -10.93
CA ALA A 237 -10.52 4.78 -12.03
C ALA A 237 -9.21 5.58 -11.91
N TRP A 238 -8.89 6.06 -10.71
CA TRP A 238 -7.62 6.72 -10.43
C TRP A 238 -6.42 5.82 -10.71
N ALA A 239 -6.40 4.59 -10.18
CA ALA A 239 -5.30 3.65 -10.39
C ALA A 239 -5.13 3.31 -11.88
N ALA A 240 -6.22 2.98 -12.58
CA ALA A 240 -6.19 2.72 -14.02
C ALA A 240 -5.63 3.92 -14.81
N SER A 241 -5.99 5.13 -14.41
CA SER A 241 -5.50 6.36 -15.06
C SER A 241 -4.02 6.60 -14.79
N VAL A 242 -3.52 6.25 -13.58
CA VAL A 242 -2.09 6.25 -13.26
C VAL A 242 -1.34 5.22 -14.11
N LEU A 243 -1.86 4.00 -14.26
CA LEU A 243 -1.24 2.99 -15.14
C LEU A 243 -1.18 3.51 -16.58
N TYR A 244 -2.27 4.07 -17.08
CA TYR A 244 -2.34 4.62 -18.43
C TYR A 244 -1.31 5.75 -18.65
N SER A 245 -1.17 6.67 -17.68
CA SER A 245 -0.20 7.77 -17.77
C SER A 245 1.23 7.28 -17.86
N ARG A 246 1.59 6.19 -17.17
CA ARG A 246 2.97 5.64 -17.19
C ARG A 246 3.43 5.23 -18.59
N VAL A 247 2.53 4.63 -19.38
CA VAL A 247 2.83 4.21 -20.75
C VAL A 247 2.77 5.40 -21.71
N LYS A 248 1.74 6.25 -21.58
CA LYS A 248 1.57 7.42 -22.46
C LYS A 248 2.69 8.47 -22.32
N LEU A 249 3.28 8.61 -21.13
CA LEU A 249 4.39 9.52 -20.88
C LEU A 249 5.77 8.89 -21.20
N GLY A 250 5.81 7.66 -21.72
CA GLY A 250 7.05 6.98 -22.11
C GLY A 250 7.90 6.53 -20.92
N ALA A 251 7.32 6.51 -19.71
CA ALA A 251 8.05 6.20 -18.49
C ALA A 251 8.24 4.70 -18.28
N HIS A 252 7.33 3.86 -18.78
CA HIS A 252 7.36 2.41 -18.63
C HIS A 252 6.76 1.70 -19.85
N PHE A 253 7.23 0.47 -20.09
CA PHE A 253 6.59 -0.46 -21.02
C PHE A 253 5.36 -1.10 -20.38
N PRO A 254 4.38 -1.58 -21.18
CA PRO A 254 3.23 -2.30 -20.65
C PRO A 254 3.61 -3.54 -19.80
N VAL A 255 4.74 -4.20 -20.12
CA VAL A 255 5.24 -5.34 -19.34
C VAL A 255 5.60 -4.96 -17.90
N ASP A 256 6.16 -3.76 -17.70
CA ASP A 256 6.53 -3.26 -16.37
C ASP A 256 5.30 -3.14 -15.48
N LEU A 257 4.20 -2.64 -16.06
CA LEU A 257 2.93 -2.46 -15.38
C LEU A 257 2.30 -3.81 -15.06
N PHE A 258 2.26 -4.71 -16.04
CA PHE A 258 1.70 -6.05 -15.89
C PHE A 258 2.37 -6.80 -14.72
N ALA A 259 3.71 -6.86 -14.72
CA ALA A 259 4.46 -7.54 -13.68
C ALA A 259 4.37 -6.81 -12.31
N ALA A 260 4.39 -5.48 -12.29
CA ALA A 260 4.19 -4.72 -11.05
C ALA A 260 2.80 -4.96 -10.43
N THR A 261 1.75 -5.01 -11.25
CA THR A 261 0.37 -5.28 -10.81
C THR A 261 0.24 -6.69 -10.23
N LEU A 262 0.82 -7.72 -10.87
CA LEU A 262 0.83 -9.09 -10.35
C LEU A 262 1.64 -9.23 -9.05
N MET A 263 2.78 -8.55 -8.98
CA MET A 263 3.63 -8.53 -7.78
C MET A 263 2.87 -7.96 -6.57
N VAL A 264 2.17 -6.83 -6.76
CA VAL A 264 1.34 -6.22 -5.70
C VAL A 264 0.15 -7.11 -5.35
N TRP A 265 -0.50 -7.73 -6.34
CA TRP A 265 -1.59 -8.67 -6.09
C TRP A 265 -1.16 -9.83 -5.19
N ALA A 266 -0.03 -10.48 -5.50
CA ALA A 266 0.51 -11.57 -4.69
C ALA A 266 0.83 -11.12 -3.25
N TRP A 267 1.48 -9.94 -3.11
CA TRP A 267 1.80 -9.37 -1.80
C TRP A 267 0.55 -9.05 -0.97
N VAL A 268 -0.43 -8.38 -1.56
CA VAL A 268 -1.66 -7.97 -0.87
C VAL A 268 -2.54 -9.17 -0.52
N ILE A 269 -2.62 -10.20 -1.39
CA ILE A 269 -3.30 -11.46 -1.03
C ILE A 269 -2.65 -12.08 0.21
N GLY A 270 -1.31 -12.15 0.27
CA GLY A 270 -0.59 -12.65 1.44
C GLY A 270 -0.95 -11.86 2.70
N ILE A 271 -0.98 -10.54 2.62
CA ILE A 271 -1.37 -9.67 3.73
C ILE A 271 -2.79 -9.95 4.22
N PHE A 272 -3.78 -10.01 3.33
CA PHE A 272 -5.17 -10.28 3.73
C PHE A 272 -5.37 -11.70 4.27
N ARG A 273 -4.56 -12.67 3.81
CA ARG A 273 -4.63 -14.06 4.25
C ARG A 273 -3.94 -14.31 5.59
N TYR A 274 -2.83 -13.63 5.87
CA TYR A 274 -1.99 -13.93 7.03
C TYR A 274 -1.86 -12.76 8.02
N ALA A 275 -1.58 -11.55 7.53
CA ALA A 275 -1.30 -10.41 8.40
C ALA A 275 -2.57 -9.77 8.99
N LEU A 276 -3.65 -9.66 8.20
CA LEU A 276 -4.92 -9.13 8.68
C LEU A 276 -5.51 -9.98 9.84
N PRO A 277 -5.65 -11.31 9.74
CA PRO A 277 -6.13 -12.13 10.85
C PRO A 277 -5.25 -12.02 12.10
N TYR A 278 -3.94 -11.95 11.93
CA TYR A 278 -2.98 -11.80 13.02
C TYR A 278 -3.17 -10.48 13.79
N TRP A 279 -3.24 -9.33 13.10
CA TRP A 279 -3.44 -8.06 13.80
C TRP A 279 -4.88 -7.90 14.31
N HIS A 280 -5.85 -8.48 13.60
CA HIS A 280 -7.23 -8.48 14.06
C HIS A 280 -7.40 -9.25 15.37
N SER A 281 -6.75 -10.41 15.53
CA SER A 281 -6.75 -11.16 16.79
C SER A 281 -5.97 -10.43 17.89
N ARG A 282 -4.86 -9.78 17.55
CA ARG A 282 -4.02 -9.04 18.51
C ARG A 282 -4.67 -7.77 19.06
N PHE A 283 -5.35 -7.02 18.21
CA PHE A 283 -5.99 -5.76 18.59
C PHE A 283 -7.46 -5.93 18.96
N GLY A 284 -8.14 -6.98 18.50
CA GLY A 284 -9.54 -7.28 18.81
C GLY A 284 -10.57 -6.44 18.05
N GLN A 285 -11.85 -6.68 18.34
CA GLN A 285 -13.00 -6.04 17.68
C GLN A 285 -13.24 -4.59 18.17
N PRO A 286 -13.80 -3.68 17.35
CA PRO A 286 -14.17 -2.34 17.82
C PRO A 286 -15.07 -2.39 19.06
N LYS A 287 -14.85 -1.51 20.05
CA LYS A 287 -15.61 -1.52 21.33
C LYS A 287 -17.11 -1.18 21.19
N HIS A 288 -17.53 -0.69 20.04
CA HIS A 288 -18.89 -0.22 19.75
C HIS A 288 -19.44 -0.79 18.43
N ALA A 289 -19.00 -2.00 18.04
CA ALA A 289 -19.50 -2.70 16.86
C ALA A 289 -20.78 -3.48 17.20
#